data_AF-A0A6G9YQF6-F1
#
_entry.id   AF-A0A6G9YQF6-F1
#
_cell.length_a   1.000
_cell.length_b   1.000
_cell.length_c   1.000
_cell.angle_alpha   90.00
_cell.angle_beta   90.00
_cell.angle_gamma   90.00
#
_symmetry.space_group_name_H-M   'P 1'
#
loop_
_entity.id
_entity.type
_entity.pdbx_description
1 polymer ?
#
loop_
_entity_poly.entity_id
_entity_poly.type
_entity_poly.pdbx_seq_one_letter_code
_entity_poly.pdbx_strand_id
1 'polypeptide(L)' 'MTSAPIETEDTAVAALARPFELPCGVTLVNRLTKPAMSENLASPSHDPSPGLIRLYRKWAHSGRRC' A
#
# COMPACT_ATOMS: atom_id res chain seq x y z
N MET A 1 -6.48 -12.54 -23.58
CA MET A 1 -5.44 -12.17 -22.59
C MET A 1 -5.56 -13.13 -21.41
N THR A 2 -4.95 -14.31 -21.52
CA THR A 2 -5.00 -15.35 -20.49
C THR A 2 -3.88 -15.06 -19.50
N SER A 3 -4.21 -14.78 -18.23
CA SER A 3 -3.22 -14.71 -17.17
C SER A 3 -2.66 -16.12 -16.93
N ALA A 4 -1.34 -16.26 -16.91
CA ALA A 4 -0.69 -17.48 -16.46
C ALA A 4 -1.11 -17.80 -15.00
N PRO A 5 -1.29 -19.08 -14.64
CA PRO A 5 -1.54 -19.45 -13.25
C PRO A 5 -0.27 -19.19 -12.44
N ILE A 6 -0.39 -18.38 -11.39
CA ILE A 6 0.69 -18.18 -10.42
C ILE A 6 0.52 -19.26 -9.36
N GLU A 7 1.35 -20.32 -9.43
CA GLU A 7 1.50 -21.26 -8.32
C GLU A 7 2.02 -20.48 -7.11
N THR A 8 1.11 -20.20 -6.17
CA THR A 8 1.42 -19.40 -4.99
C THR A 8 1.85 -20.36 -3.90
N GLU A 9 3.15 -20.47 -3.66
CA GLU A 9 3.65 -21.21 -2.50
C GLU A 9 3.18 -20.52 -1.21
N ASP A 10 2.55 -21.29 -0.33
CA ASP A 10 1.95 -20.81 0.93
C ASP A 10 2.99 -20.10 1.84
N THR A 11 4.25 -20.55 1.76
CA THR A 11 5.41 -19.94 2.41
C THR A 11 5.66 -18.49 1.97
N ALA A 12 5.45 -18.18 0.68
CA ALA A 12 5.66 -16.84 0.14
C ALA A 12 4.61 -15.85 0.67
N VAL A 13 3.35 -16.29 0.78
CA VAL A 13 2.27 -15.48 1.37
C VAL A 13 2.52 -15.26 2.87
N ALA A 14 2.96 -16.30 3.58
CA ALA A 14 3.34 -16.19 4.99
C ALA A 14 4.51 -15.21 5.20
N ALA A 15 5.49 -15.17 4.30
CA ALA A 15 6.61 -14.24 4.37
C ALA A 15 6.19 -12.76 4.25
N LEU A 16 5.13 -12.47 3.48
CA LEU A 16 4.60 -11.11 3.33
C LEU A 16 3.92 -10.59 4.61
N ALA A 17 3.34 -11.47 5.43
CA ALA A 17 2.70 -11.10 6.69
C ALA A 17 3.70 -10.86 7.85
N ARG A 18 5.00 -11.11 7.64
CA ARG A 18 6.02 -10.93 8.68
C ARG A 18 6.34 -9.46 8.91
N PRO A 19 6.48 -9.01 10.17
CA PRO A 19 6.93 -7.67 10.46
C PRO A 19 8.31 -7.35 9.85
N PHE A 20 8.53 -6.08 9.56
CA PHE A 20 9.80 -5.57 9.03
C PHE A 20 10.11 -4.20 9.62
N GLU A 21 11.29 -4.04 10.20
CA GLU A 21 11.73 -2.77 10.78
C GLU A 21 12.46 -1.93 9.73
N LEU A 22 12.01 -0.69 9.56
CA LEU A 22 12.67 0.27 8.69
C LEU A 22 13.85 0.92 9.42
N PRO A 23 14.88 1.40 8.69
CA PRO A 23 16.03 2.10 9.29
C PRO A 23 15.65 3.35 10.10
N CYS A 24 14.46 3.90 9.87
CA CYS A 24 13.91 5.03 10.63
C CYS A 24 13.25 4.64 11.97
N GLY A 25 13.30 3.36 12.36
CA GLY A 25 12.72 2.84 13.60
C GLY A 25 11.22 2.53 13.54
N VAL A 26 10.59 2.67 12.38
CA VAL A 26 9.17 2.30 12.18
C VAL A 26 9.07 0.83 11.82
N THR A 27 8.26 0.07 12.57
CA THR A 27 7.96 -1.33 12.26
C THR A 27 6.71 -1.45 11.39
N LEU A 28 6.87 -2.06 10.22
CA LEU A 28 5.77 -2.46 9.35
C LEU A 28 5.20 -3.78 9.85
N VAL A 29 3.87 -3.86 10.00
CA VAL A 29 3.19 -5.08 10.46
C VAL A 29 3.14 -6.17 9.40
N ASN A 30 3.34 -5.79 8.14
CA ASN A 30 3.47 -6.68 6.99
C ASN A 30 4.34 -5.98 5.93
N ARG A 31 4.75 -6.71 4.91
CA ARG A 31 5.60 -6.22 3.82
C ARG A 31 4.79 -5.72 2.63
N LEU A 32 3.52 -5.39 2.83
CA LEU A 32 2.65 -4.84 1.79
C LEU A 32 2.62 -3.32 1.93
N THR A 33 3.23 -2.67 0.96
CA THR A 33 3.23 -1.21 0.86
C THR A 33 2.41 -0.74 -0.33
N LYS A 34 1.89 0.46 -0.20
CA LYS A 34 1.24 1.18 -1.27
C LYS A 34 2.29 2.12 -1.90
N PRO A 35 2.68 1.90 -3.17
CA PRO A 35 3.65 2.76 -3.82
C PRO A 35 3.08 4.16 -4.05
N ALA A 36 3.96 5.11 -4.39
CA ALA A 36 3.54 6.42 -4.89
C ALA A 36 2.72 6.24 -6.18
N MET A 37 1.57 6.92 -6.27
CA MET A 37 0.67 6.88 -7.42
C MET A 37 0.26 8.30 -7.79
N SER A 38 -0.18 8.49 -9.04
CA SER A 38 -0.81 9.73 -9.49
C SER A 38 -2.31 9.50 -9.64
N GLU A 39 -3.10 9.87 -8.62
CA GLU A 39 -4.54 9.60 -8.62
C GLU A 39 -5.37 10.64 -9.40
N ASN A 40 -4.74 11.69 -9.93
CA ASN A 40 -5.42 12.79 -10.64
C ASN A 40 -6.57 13.43 -9.83
N LEU A 41 -6.42 13.47 -8.50
CA LEU A 41 -7.37 14.05 -7.55
C LEU A 41 -6.84 15.33 -6.89
N ALA A 42 -5.76 15.92 -7.39
CA ALA A 42 -5.29 17.20 -6.89
C ALA A 42 -6.21 18.36 -7.32
N SER A 43 -6.18 19.48 -6.59
CA SER A 43 -6.82 20.72 -7.05
C SER A 43 -6.11 21.27 -8.31
N PRO A 44 -6.71 22.22 -9.06
CA PRO A 44 -6.01 22.90 -10.16
C PRO A 44 -4.69 23.57 -9.75
N SER A 45 -4.53 23.89 -8.47
CA SER A 45 -3.30 24.46 -7.89
C SER A 45 -2.30 23.38 -7.41
N HIS A 46 -2.55 22.10 -7.70
CA HIS A 46 -1.79 20.93 -7.22
C HIS A 46 -1.89 20.68 -5.70
N ASP A 47 -2.88 21.26 -5.04
CA ASP A 47 -3.10 21.03 -3.62
C ASP A 47 -3.79 19.69 -3.36
N PRO A 48 -3.57 19.07 -2.19
CA PRO A 48 -4.32 17.89 -1.79
C PRO A 48 -5.82 18.23 -1.67
N SER A 49 -6.64 17.65 -2.54
CA SER A 49 -8.08 17.83 -2.46
C SER A 49 -8.70 17.02 -1.31
N PRO A 50 -9.92 17.37 -0.87
CA PRO A 50 -10.66 16.55 0.10
C PRO A 50 -10.86 15.09 -0.35
N GLY A 51 -10.97 14.86 -1.67
CA GLY A 51 -11.08 13.52 -2.24
C GLY A 51 -9.80 12.70 -2.02
N LEU A 52 -8.64 13.32 -2.26
CA LEU A 52 -7.33 12.70 -2.00
C LEU A 52 -7.17 12.36 -0.52
N ILE A 53 -7.52 13.28 0.37
CA ILE A 53 -7.46 13.07 1.83
C ILE A 53 -8.35 11.89 2.25
N ARG A 54 -9.59 11.83 1.74
CA ARG A 54 -10.52 10.74 2.07
C ARG A 54 -10.02 9.38 1.57
N LEU A 55 -9.43 9.36 0.38
CA LEU A 55 -8.87 8.17 -0.24
C LEU A 55 -7.71 7.62 0.58
N TYR A 56 -6.72 8.46 0.90
CA TYR A 56 -5.57 8.06 1.71
C TYR A 56 -5.97 7.68 3.13
N ARG A 57 -6.97 8.34 3.72
CA ARG A 57 -7.52 7.92 5.02
C ARG A 57 -8.09 6.50 4.94
N LYS A 58 -8.85 6.16 3.90
CA LYS A 58 -9.41 4.81 3.73
C LYS A 58 -8.31 3.76 3.59
N TRP A 59 -7.28 4.05 2.79
CA TRP A 59 -6.14 3.14 2.60
C TRP A 59 -5.30 2.96 3.86
N ALA A 60 -5.08 4.04 4.62
CA ALA A 60 -4.37 3.97 5.90
C ALA A 60 -5.09 3.07 6.93
N HIS A 61 -6.42 2.90 6.82
CA HIS A 61 -7.18 2.02 7.70
C HIS A 61 -7.28 0.57 7.20
N SER A 62 -7.01 0.30 5.91
CA SER A 62 -7.25 -1.01 5.29
C SER A 62 -6.16 -2.07 5.51
N GLY A 63 -5.47 -2.07 6.65
CA GLY A 63 -4.46 -3.09 7.01
C GLY A 63 -3.15 -3.08 6.20
N ARG A 64 -3.04 -2.19 5.20
CA ARG A 64 -1.86 -1.95 4.36
C ARG A 64 -1.21 -0.64 4.78
N ARG A 65 -0.69 -0.59 6.01
CA ARG A 65 -0.16 0.64 6.63
C ARG A 65 1.29 0.88 6.23
N CYS A 66 1.56 1.08 4.95
CA CYS A 66 2.85 1.48 4.39
C CYS A 66 2.62 2.09 3.02
#